data_AF-A0A951W1L9-F1
#
_entry.id   AF-A0A951W1L9-F1
#
_cell.length_a   1.000
_cell.length_b   1.000
_cell.length_c   1.000
_cell.angle_alpha   90.00
_cell.angle_beta   90.00
_cell.angle_gamma   90.00
#
_symmetry.space_group_name_H-M   'P 1'
#
loop_
_entity.id
_entity.type
_entity.pdbx_description
1 polymer ?
#
loop_
_entity_poly.entity_id
_entity_poly.type
_entity_poly.pdbx_seq_one_letter_code
_entity_poly.pdbx_strand_id
1 'polypeptide(L)'
;MIKWFVSLAEWFWKDLLGAGVLWLEGTLGIAPLGATASAALRAAMIVVPLLVLLEIKARIQNYFHERRIRRSMKGHEVQETGTQPDNPFADQLDAARSPDRVIAQLKKEKRYGRLGDTLAALNRPAEAAKWYLKDGKTLRAAEEMAKAGNTAKAARLLWKGGEYGTAARFYADLGKLAKAAEGFDRAGMTAEAASAHAESGRLDRALDTFTEYFDNTGAPLADQEKMADRCYQMLLDPAYAPKMDPEARRVLLARVGRRFLASGRAALAAQVLRDAGEYRRAAEIFTRLGNDTEARRCMAAAARHGSAKG
;
A
#
# COMPACT_ATOMS: atom_id res chain seq x y z
N MET A 1 8.54 -44.65 74.55
CA MET A 1 8.45 -44.60 73.08
C MET A 1 9.78 -44.98 72.42
N ILE A 2 10.91 -44.33 72.74
CA ILE A 2 12.23 -44.62 72.11
C ILE A 2 12.68 -46.09 72.24
N LYS A 3 12.58 -46.69 73.44
CA LYS A 3 12.97 -48.10 73.66
C LYS A 3 12.20 -49.10 72.77
N TRP A 4 10.92 -48.81 72.50
CA TRP A 4 10.08 -49.67 71.67
C TRP A 4 10.51 -49.59 70.20
N PHE A 5 10.83 -48.40 69.69
CA PHE A 5 11.35 -48.23 68.32
C PHE A 5 12.70 -48.94 68.12
N VAL A 6 13.61 -48.84 69.10
CA VAL A 6 14.91 -49.54 69.02
C VAL A 6 14.70 -51.05 68.99
N SER A 7 13.84 -51.60 69.85
CA SER A 7 13.52 -53.03 69.85
C SER A 7 12.89 -53.50 68.54
N LEU A 8 12.01 -52.71 67.94
CA LEU A 8 11.39 -53.02 66.65
C LEU A 8 12.40 -52.98 65.50
N ALA A 9 13.31 -52.01 65.51
CA ALA A 9 14.37 -51.88 64.51
C ALA A 9 15.38 -53.03 64.60
N GLU A 10 15.75 -53.44 65.82
CA GLU A 10 16.62 -54.59 66.03
C GLU A 10 15.97 -55.88 65.55
N TRP A 11 14.71 -56.13 65.90
CA TRP A 11 13.95 -57.30 65.43
C TRP A 11 13.85 -57.32 63.90
N PHE A 12 13.47 -56.19 63.28
CA PHE A 12 13.40 -56.08 61.82
C PHE A 12 14.75 -56.36 61.16
N TRP A 13 15.83 -55.79 61.69
CA TRP A 13 17.16 -55.89 61.11
C TRP A 13 17.79 -57.27 61.30
N LYS A 14 17.64 -57.87 62.48
CA LYS A 14 18.27 -59.14 62.84
C LYS A 14 17.42 -60.33 62.42
N ASP A 15 16.13 -60.31 62.72
CA ASP A 15 15.27 -61.48 62.58
C ASP A 15 14.60 -61.51 61.20
N LEU A 16 13.91 -60.43 60.80
CA LEU A 16 13.16 -60.42 59.54
C LEU A 16 14.09 -60.40 58.32
N LEU A 17 15.01 -59.42 58.26
CA LEU A 17 15.97 -59.35 57.16
C LEU A 17 16.98 -60.49 57.24
N GLY A 18 17.35 -60.94 58.44
CA GLY A 18 18.22 -62.10 58.63
C GLY A 18 17.62 -63.37 58.05
N ALA A 19 16.33 -63.64 58.32
CA ALA A 19 15.60 -64.76 57.73
C ALA A 19 15.54 -64.64 56.19
N GLY A 20 15.34 -63.44 55.65
CA GLY A 20 15.38 -63.19 54.21
C GLY A 20 16.74 -63.50 53.57
N VAL A 21 17.84 -63.10 54.22
CA VAL A 21 19.20 -63.42 53.75
C VAL A 21 19.46 -64.92 53.80
N LEU A 22 19.12 -65.60 54.91
CA LEU A 22 19.29 -67.04 55.04
C LEU A 22 18.49 -67.82 54.00
N TRP A 23 17.26 -67.37 53.72
CA TRP A 23 16.43 -67.95 52.67
C TRP A 23 17.05 -67.77 51.28
N LEU A 24 17.63 -66.60 50.99
CA LEU A 24 18.36 -66.35 49.74
C LEU A 24 19.63 -67.19 49.61
N GLU A 25 20.43 -67.31 50.68
CA GLU A 25 21.61 -68.16 50.72
C GLU A 25 21.24 -69.63 50.45
N GLY A 26 20.17 -70.12 51.10
CA GLY A 26 19.67 -71.48 50.92
C GLY A 26 19.09 -71.75 49.52
N THR A 27 18.40 -70.77 48.93
CA THR A 27 17.80 -70.93 47.58
C THR A 27 18.83 -70.82 46.46
N LEU A 28 19.88 -70.02 46.63
CA LEU A 28 20.94 -69.82 45.63
C LEU A 28 22.15 -70.75 45.84
N GLY A 29 22.17 -71.53 46.93
CA GLY A 29 23.29 -72.41 47.26
C GLY A 29 24.60 -71.67 47.57
N ILE A 30 24.49 -70.43 48.06
CA ILE A 30 25.65 -69.58 48.36
C ILE A 30 26.14 -69.92 49.77
N ALA A 31 27.45 -70.09 49.94
CA ALA A 31 28.07 -70.26 51.26
C ALA A 31 27.75 -69.06 52.18
N PRO A 32 27.65 -69.25 53.51
CA PRO A 32 27.23 -68.21 54.44
C PRO A 32 28.09 -66.95 54.27
N LEU A 33 27.44 -65.84 53.96
CA LEU A 33 28.12 -64.58 53.67
C LEU A 33 28.75 -64.03 54.95
N GLY A 34 29.96 -63.49 54.84
CA GLY A 34 30.61 -62.78 55.96
C GLY A 34 29.75 -61.60 56.45
N ALA A 35 29.97 -61.16 57.69
CA ALA A 35 29.15 -60.14 58.34
C ALA A 35 28.93 -58.86 57.49
N THR A 36 29.95 -58.43 56.75
CA THR A 36 29.89 -57.28 55.83
C THR A 36 29.00 -57.53 54.62
N ALA A 37 29.09 -58.71 54.01
CA ALA A 37 28.29 -59.10 52.86
C ALA A 37 26.82 -59.34 53.26
N SER A 38 26.56 -59.93 54.43
CA SER A 38 25.20 -60.05 54.97
C SER A 38 24.56 -58.68 55.20
N ALA A 39 25.28 -57.72 55.80
CA ALA A 39 24.79 -56.36 56.00
C ALA A 39 24.48 -55.65 54.67
N ALA A 40 25.35 -55.82 53.65
CA ALA A 40 25.12 -55.26 52.31
C ALA A 40 23.87 -55.85 51.64
N LEU A 41 23.64 -57.16 51.75
CA LEU A 41 22.45 -57.80 51.19
C LEU A 41 21.17 -57.32 51.88
N ARG A 42 21.18 -57.16 53.21
CA ARG A 42 20.06 -56.59 53.96
C ARG A 42 19.73 -55.18 53.52
N ALA A 43 20.75 -54.34 53.31
CA ALA A 43 20.55 -53.00 52.78
C ALA A 43 19.96 -53.03 51.36
N ALA A 44 20.45 -53.92 50.49
CA ALA A 44 19.93 -54.09 49.14
C ALA A 44 18.44 -54.51 49.12
N MET A 45 18.03 -55.42 50.02
CA MET A 45 16.64 -55.85 50.15
C MET A 45 15.68 -54.71 50.56
N ILE A 46 16.17 -53.65 51.18
CA ILE A 46 15.37 -52.46 51.50
C ILE A 46 15.41 -51.45 50.35
N VAL A 47 16.61 -51.17 49.83
CA VAL A 47 16.83 -50.11 48.84
C VAL A 47 16.17 -50.45 47.50
N VAL A 48 16.26 -51.70 47.03
CA VAL A 48 15.71 -52.09 45.72
C VAL A 48 14.19 -51.93 45.67
N PRO A 49 13.39 -52.47 46.61
CA PRO A 49 11.94 -52.23 46.63
C PRO A 49 11.57 -50.75 46.77
N LEU A 50 12.34 -49.97 47.55
CA LEU A 50 12.12 -48.54 47.70
C LEU A 50 12.29 -47.80 46.36
N LEU A 51 13.33 -48.13 45.58
CA LEU A 51 13.54 -47.56 44.25
C LEU A 51 12.41 -47.92 43.28
N VAL A 52 11.93 -49.17 43.30
CA VAL A 52 10.78 -49.60 42.49
C VAL A 52 9.52 -48.81 42.86
N LEU A 53 9.25 -48.60 44.15
CA LEU A 53 8.12 -47.79 44.61
C LEU A 53 8.24 -46.31 44.18
N LEU A 54 9.45 -45.75 44.21
CA LEU A 54 9.69 -44.38 43.74
C LEU A 54 9.46 -44.25 42.23
N GLU A 55 9.87 -45.23 41.44
CA GLU A 55 9.64 -45.22 39.99
C GLU A 55 8.15 -45.36 39.64
N ILE A 56 7.41 -46.24 40.33
CA ILE A 56 5.96 -46.37 40.18
C ILE A 56 5.26 -45.05 40.51
N LYS A 57 5.65 -44.40 41.62
CA LYS A 57 5.11 -43.09 42.00
C LYS A 57 5.38 -42.03 40.94
N ALA A 58 6.59 -41.98 40.38
CA ALA A 58 6.95 -41.03 39.32
C ALA A 58 6.13 -41.26 38.04
N ARG A 59 5.93 -42.51 37.61
CA ARG A 59 5.10 -42.85 36.45
C ARG A 59 3.63 -42.47 36.65
N ILE A 60 3.09 -42.69 37.85
CA ILE A 60 1.73 -42.29 38.20
C ILE A 60 1.59 -40.76 38.16
N GLN A 61 2.54 -40.02 38.73
CA GLN A 61 2.54 -38.56 38.70
C GLN A 61 2.61 -38.01 37.27
N ASN A 62 3.49 -38.55 36.42
CA ASN A 62 3.56 -38.16 35.01
C ASN A 62 2.27 -38.46 34.26
N TYR A 63 1.66 -39.62 34.49
CA TYR A 63 0.38 -39.98 33.88
C TYR A 63 -0.74 -38.99 34.27
N PHE A 64 -0.82 -38.59 35.54
CA PHE A 64 -1.79 -37.59 35.98
C PHE A 64 -1.47 -36.19 35.44
N HIS A 65 -0.19 -35.82 35.33
CA HIS A 65 0.22 -34.55 34.75
C HIS A 65 -0.17 -34.46 33.28
N GLU A 66 0.14 -35.49 32.47
CA GLU A 66 -0.30 -35.59 31.07
C GLU A 66 -1.82 -35.56 30.95
N ARG A 67 -2.53 -36.30 31.80
CA ARG A 67 -4.00 -36.32 31.75
C ARG A 67 -4.61 -34.96 32.12
N ARG A 68 -3.98 -34.22 33.04
CA ARG A 68 -4.39 -32.86 33.40
C ARG A 68 -4.18 -31.91 32.22
N ILE A 69 -3.03 -31.97 31.56
CA ILE A 69 -2.72 -31.20 30.35
C ILE A 69 -3.72 -31.55 29.24
N ARG A 70 -3.93 -32.83 28.92
CA ARG A 70 -4.88 -33.24 27.86
C ARG A 70 -6.32 -32.80 28.16
N ARG A 71 -6.74 -32.79 29.43
CA ARG A 71 -8.06 -32.26 29.82
C ARG A 71 -8.14 -30.74 29.67
N SER A 72 -7.08 -29.99 29.98
CA SER A 72 -7.04 -28.55 29.70
C SER A 72 -6.88 -28.21 28.22
N MET A 73 -6.41 -29.15 27.38
CA MET A 73 -6.28 -28.97 25.93
C MET A 73 -7.49 -29.45 25.13
N LYS A 74 -8.44 -30.18 25.72
CA LYS A 74 -9.73 -30.52 25.06
C LYS A 74 -10.59 -29.25 24.96
N GLY A 75 -10.52 -28.59 23.80
CA GLY A 75 -11.20 -27.32 23.51
C GLY A 75 -10.25 -26.15 23.24
N HIS A 76 -8.93 -26.37 23.37
CA HIS A 76 -7.91 -25.48 22.82
C HIS A 76 -7.19 -26.29 21.74
N GLU A 77 -7.59 -26.11 20.48
CA GLU A 77 -6.70 -26.44 19.37
C GLU A 77 -5.39 -25.72 19.66
N VAL A 78 -4.36 -26.48 20.01
CA VAL A 78 -3.00 -25.97 20.15
C VAL A 78 -2.64 -25.46 18.77
N GLN A 79 -2.75 -24.14 18.61
CA GLN A 79 -2.09 -23.44 17.54
C GLN A 79 -0.63 -23.89 17.60
N GLU A 80 -0.15 -24.51 16.54
CA GLU A 80 1.26 -24.45 16.23
C GLU A 80 1.58 -22.98 16.01
N THR A 81 1.82 -22.24 17.09
CA THR A 81 2.46 -20.93 17.07
C THR A 81 3.93 -21.13 16.72
N GLY A 82 4.16 -21.68 15.53
CA GLY A 82 5.41 -21.81 14.82
C GLY A 82 5.38 -21.10 13.48
N THR A 83 4.31 -20.34 13.19
CA THR A 83 4.32 -19.37 12.10
C THR A 83 5.18 -18.19 12.51
N GLN A 84 6.36 -18.15 11.89
CA GLN A 84 7.22 -16.97 11.82
C GLN A 84 6.37 -15.68 11.76
N PRO A 85 6.70 -14.65 12.56
CA PRO A 85 5.92 -13.39 12.63
C PRO A 85 5.64 -12.69 11.28
N ASP A 86 6.37 -13.07 10.23
CA ASP A 86 6.39 -12.43 8.93
C ASP A 86 6.36 -13.41 7.76
N ASN A 87 5.49 -14.43 7.79
CA ASN A 87 5.18 -15.16 6.55
C ASN A 87 3.89 -14.63 5.90
N PRO A 88 3.96 -13.61 5.01
CA PRO A 88 2.78 -13.05 4.35
C PRO A 88 2.03 -14.07 3.50
N PHE A 89 2.68 -15.16 3.09
CA PHE A 89 2.04 -16.23 2.33
C PHE A 89 1.12 -17.10 3.20
N ALA A 90 1.54 -17.44 4.42
CA ALA A 90 0.71 -18.20 5.36
C ALA A 90 -0.56 -17.42 5.74
N ASP A 91 -0.41 -16.12 6.03
CA ASP A 91 -1.53 -15.22 6.33
C ASP A 91 -2.53 -15.15 5.15
N GLN A 92 -2.04 -15.10 3.90
CA GLN A 92 -2.89 -15.12 2.70
C GLN A 92 -3.62 -16.46 2.52
N LEU A 93 -2.95 -17.57 2.78
CA LEU A 93 -3.53 -18.91 2.66
C LEU A 93 -4.61 -19.15 3.73
N ASP A 94 -4.37 -18.71 4.96
CA ASP A 94 -5.34 -18.81 6.05
C ASP A 94 -6.53 -17.88 5.83
N ALA A 95 -6.30 -16.67 5.30
CA ALA A 95 -7.36 -15.77 4.89
C ALA A 95 -8.25 -16.39 3.81
N ALA A 96 -7.70 -17.17 2.88
CA ALA A 96 -8.48 -17.87 1.87
C ALA A 96 -9.32 -19.01 2.46
N ARG A 97 -8.81 -19.70 3.49
CA ARG A 97 -9.51 -20.84 4.13
C ARG A 97 -10.57 -20.42 5.14
N SER A 98 -10.35 -19.34 5.89
CA SER A 98 -11.23 -18.92 6.98
C SER A 98 -11.19 -17.39 7.19
N PRO A 99 -11.67 -16.61 6.20
CA PRO A 99 -11.53 -15.16 6.16
C PRO A 99 -12.11 -14.48 7.40
N ASP A 100 -13.28 -14.91 7.87
CA ASP A 100 -13.96 -14.27 9.00
C ASP A 100 -13.21 -14.41 10.33
N ARG A 101 -12.53 -15.54 10.55
CA ARG A 101 -11.72 -15.76 11.75
C ARG A 101 -10.50 -14.85 11.75
N VAL A 102 -9.80 -14.78 10.62
CA VAL A 102 -8.62 -13.91 10.43
C VAL A 102 -9.02 -12.45 10.61
N ILE A 103 -10.12 -12.01 9.99
CA ILE A 103 -10.66 -10.65 10.13
C ILE A 103 -10.99 -10.33 11.59
N ALA A 104 -11.67 -11.24 12.30
CA ALA A 104 -12.04 -11.05 13.70
C ALA A 104 -10.81 -10.95 14.62
N GLN A 105 -9.81 -11.80 14.39
CA GLN A 105 -8.56 -11.80 15.15
C GLN A 105 -7.76 -10.51 14.90
N LEU A 106 -7.53 -10.13 13.63
CA LEU A 106 -6.82 -8.89 13.28
C LEU A 106 -7.51 -7.65 13.84
N LYS A 107 -8.86 -7.66 13.88
CA LYS A 107 -9.65 -6.58 14.50
C LYS A 107 -9.47 -6.53 16.01
N LYS A 108 -9.41 -7.67 16.71
CA LYS A 108 -9.15 -7.76 18.16
C LYS A 108 -7.74 -7.27 18.50
N GLU A 109 -6.76 -7.64 17.68
CA GLU A 109 -5.35 -7.24 17.82
C GLU A 109 -5.07 -5.79 17.36
N LYS A 110 -6.08 -5.09 16.80
CA LYS A 110 -5.97 -3.73 16.26
C LYS A 110 -4.91 -3.59 15.16
N ARG A 111 -4.61 -4.65 14.41
CA ARG A 111 -3.67 -4.66 13.28
C ARG A 111 -4.36 -4.17 12.00
N TYR A 112 -4.76 -2.90 11.97
CA TYR A 112 -5.64 -2.36 10.92
C TYR A 112 -5.03 -2.40 9.51
N GLY A 113 -3.71 -2.22 9.38
CA GLY A 113 -3.01 -2.35 8.11
C GLY A 113 -3.18 -3.73 7.47
N ARG A 114 -2.85 -4.81 8.21
CA ARG A 114 -3.01 -6.19 7.74
C ARG A 114 -4.48 -6.53 7.48
N LEU A 115 -5.39 -6.05 8.34
CA LEU A 115 -6.83 -6.21 8.15
C LEU A 115 -7.32 -5.59 6.82
N GLY A 116 -6.79 -4.42 6.46
CA GLY A 116 -7.04 -3.78 5.16
C GLY A 116 -6.53 -4.65 4.01
N ASP A 117 -5.30 -5.17 4.12
CA ASP A 117 -4.69 -6.03 3.09
C ASP A 117 -5.51 -7.32 2.88
N THR A 118 -5.95 -7.98 3.96
CA THR A 118 -6.81 -9.17 3.90
C THR A 118 -8.16 -8.87 3.22
N LEU A 119 -8.81 -7.75 3.56
CA LEU A 119 -10.08 -7.37 2.96
C LEU A 119 -9.94 -6.99 1.48
N ALA A 120 -8.84 -6.35 1.10
CA ALA A 120 -8.54 -6.05 -0.30
C ALA A 120 -8.35 -7.34 -1.11
N ALA A 121 -7.61 -8.33 -0.57
CA ALA A 121 -7.42 -9.64 -1.19
C ALA A 121 -8.73 -10.41 -1.37
N LEU A 122 -9.71 -10.21 -0.48
CA LEU A 122 -11.06 -10.78 -0.58
C LEU A 122 -12.00 -10.00 -1.52
N ASN A 123 -11.48 -9.07 -2.34
CA ASN A 123 -12.25 -8.19 -3.21
C ASN A 123 -13.34 -7.38 -2.46
N ARG A 124 -13.05 -6.93 -1.22
CA ARG A 124 -13.92 -6.05 -0.42
C ARG A 124 -13.30 -4.64 -0.27
N PRO A 125 -13.08 -3.91 -1.38
CA PRO A 125 -12.28 -2.69 -1.39
C PRO A 125 -12.87 -1.56 -0.51
N ALA A 126 -14.20 -1.43 -0.46
CA ALA A 126 -14.86 -0.41 0.35
C ALA A 126 -14.63 -0.59 1.86
N GLU A 127 -14.49 -1.83 2.33
CA GLU A 127 -14.19 -2.14 3.73
C GLU A 127 -12.71 -2.02 4.02
N ALA A 128 -11.86 -2.53 3.12
CA ALA A 128 -10.41 -2.38 3.19
C ALA A 128 -10.01 -0.91 3.38
N ALA A 129 -10.60 -0.02 2.57
CA ALA A 129 -10.39 1.43 2.67
C ALA A 129 -10.69 2.01 4.07
N LYS A 130 -11.77 1.56 4.73
CA LYS A 130 -12.13 2.04 6.09
C LYS A 130 -11.04 1.68 7.09
N TRP A 131 -10.47 0.48 6.99
CA TRP A 131 -9.42 0.02 7.89
C TRP A 131 -8.08 0.68 7.59
N TYR A 132 -7.73 0.91 6.33
CA TYR A 132 -6.55 1.70 5.97
C TYR A 132 -6.63 3.14 6.50
N LEU A 133 -7.80 3.78 6.48
CA LEU A 133 -7.96 5.11 7.10
C LEU A 133 -7.72 5.06 8.62
N LYS A 134 -8.19 4.00 9.28
CA LYS A 134 -7.95 3.80 10.72
C LYS A 134 -6.48 3.54 11.05
N ASP A 135 -5.75 2.94 10.12
CA ASP A 135 -4.30 2.71 10.18
C ASP A 135 -3.47 3.96 9.82
N GLY A 136 -4.10 5.04 9.36
CA GLY A 136 -3.43 6.26 8.88
C GLY A 136 -2.90 6.19 7.44
N LYS A 137 -3.11 5.07 6.74
CA LYS A 137 -2.66 4.86 5.34
C LYS A 137 -3.63 5.48 4.33
N THR A 138 -3.67 6.81 4.29
CA THR A 138 -4.65 7.58 3.50
C THR A 138 -4.58 7.29 2.00
N LEU A 139 -3.38 7.11 1.42
CA LEU A 139 -3.23 6.85 -0.02
C LEU A 139 -3.77 5.48 -0.43
N ARG A 140 -3.42 4.41 0.31
CA ARG A 140 -3.97 3.07 0.08
C ARG A 140 -5.49 3.04 0.24
N ALA A 141 -6.02 3.76 1.23
CA ALA A 141 -7.47 3.88 1.39
C ALA A 141 -8.14 4.55 0.17
N ALA A 142 -7.46 5.50 -0.47
CA ALA A 142 -7.96 6.17 -1.66
C ALA A 142 -7.99 5.24 -2.87
N GLU A 143 -6.93 4.44 -3.07
CA GLU A 143 -6.86 3.42 -4.13
C GLU A 143 -8.00 2.41 -4.00
N GLU A 144 -8.21 1.87 -2.78
CA GLU A 144 -9.30 0.94 -2.54
C GLU A 144 -10.69 1.60 -2.71
N MET A 145 -10.86 2.87 -2.32
CA MET A 145 -12.10 3.60 -2.61
C MET A 145 -12.34 3.78 -4.12
N ALA A 146 -11.28 3.95 -4.92
CA ALA A 146 -11.38 4.04 -6.37
C ALA A 146 -11.79 2.68 -6.96
N LYS A 147 -11.17 1.57 -6.52
CA LYS A 147 -11.56 0.20 -6.89
C LYS A 147 -13.01 -0.12 -6.54
N ALA A 148 -13.51 0.42 -5.43
CA ALA A 148 -14.92 0.31 -5.02
C ALA A 148 -15.89 1.18 -5.86
N GLY A 149 -15.41 1.89 -6.88
CA GLY A 149 -16.20 2.80 -7.70
C GLY A 149 -16.54 4.13 -7.02
N ASN A 150 -15.99 4.42 -5.83
CA ASN A 150 -16.23 5.66 -5.10
C ASN A 150 -15.19 6.74 -5.42
N THR A 151 -15.08 7.08 -6.70
CA THR A 151 -14.11 8.05 -7.25
C THR A 151 -14.13 9.40 -6.52
N ALA A 152 -15.31 9.90 -6.14
CA ALA A 152 -15.45 11.16 -5.41
C ALA A 152 -14.89 11.15 -3.99
N LYS A 153 -14.89 10.00 -3.30
CA LYS A 153 -14.21 9.85 -2.01
C LYS A 153 -12.72 9.61 -2.20
N ALA A 154 -12.33 8.80 -3.19
CA ALA A 154 -10.94 8.57 -3.54
C ALA A 154 -10.21 9.89 -3.84
N ALA A 155 -10.77 10.75 -4.69
CA ALA A 155 -10.22 12.07 -5.01
C ALA A 155 -10.02 12.95 -3.76
N ARG A 156 -10.96 12.90 -2.80
CA ARG A 156 -10.84 13.64 -1.53
C ARG A 156 -9.74 13.09 -0.63
N LEU A 157 -9.56 11.77 -0.60
CA LEU A 157 -8.50 11.13 0.19
C LEU A 157 -7.12 11.38 -0.41
N LEU A 158 -6.97 11.25 -1.74
CA LEU A 158 -5.74 11.61 -2.45
C LEU A 158 -5.35 13.07 -2.21
N TRP A 159 -6.32 13.99 -2.29
CA TRP A 159 -6.09 15.40 -2.00
C TRP A 159 -5.58 15.63 -0.57
N LYS A 160 -6.15 14.95 0.42
CA LYS A 160 -5.68 15.01 1.82
C LYS A 160 -4.30 14.39 2.00
N GLY A 161 -3.97 13.38 1.20
CA GLY A 161 -2.68 12.70 1.20
C GLY A 161 -1.57 13.43 0.45
N GLY A 162 -1.87 14.57 -0.19
CA GLY A 162 -0.88 15.37 -0.96
C GLY A 162 -0.69 14.92 -2.41
N GLU A 163 -1.39 13.88 -2.87
CA GLU A 163 -1.34 13.39 -4.25
C GLU A 163 -2.26 14.21 -5.17
N TYR A 164 -1.90 15.48 -5.36
CA TYR A 164 -2.76 16.45 -6.06
C TYR A 164 -3.00 16.11 -7.54
N GLY A 165 -2.01 15.58 -8.25
CA GLY A 165 -2.12 15.24 -9.68
C GLY A 165 -3.14 14.11 -9.93
N THR A 166 -3.06 13.03 -9.16
CA THR A 166 -4.01 11.92 -9.27
C THR A 166 -5.40 12.33 -8.79
N ALA A 167 -5.48 13.13 -7.71
CA ALA A 167 -6.74 13.69 -7.24
C ALA A 167 -7.40 14.59 -8.30
N ALA A 168 -6.61 15.41 -9.00
CA ALA A 168 -7.07 16.29 -10.06
C ALA A 168 -7.68 15.51 -11.22
N ARG A 169 -7.06 14.42 -11.66
CA ARG A 169 -7.61 13.53 -12.70
C ARG A 169 -8.98 12.98 -12.31
N PHE A 170 -9.14 12.46 -11.09
CA PHE A 170 -10.45 12.01 -10.62
C PHE A 170 -11.47 13.15 -10.49
N TYR A 171 -11.06 14.36 -10.14
CA TYR A 171 -11.96 15.51 -10.15
C TYR A 171 -12.38 15.91 -11.58
N ALA A 172 -11.47 15.80 -12.56
CA ALA A 172 -11.77 16.05 -13.97
C ALA A 172 -12.80 15.02 -14.49
N ASP A 173 -12.60 13.73 -14.21
CA ASP A 173 -13.53 12.66 -14.59
C ASP A 173 -14.94 12.85 -13.98
N LEU A 174 -15.00 13.51 -12.81
CA LEU A 174 -16.25 13.87 -12.12
C LEU A 174 -16.87 15.20 -12.62
N GLY A 175 -16.29 15.84 -13.64
CA GLY A 175 -16.72 17.14 -14.16
C GLY A 175 -16.42 18.31 -13.23
N LYS A 176 -15.63 18.12 -12.17
CA LYS A 176 -15.24 19.17 -11.21
C LYS A 176 -13.98 19.90 -11.68
N LEU A 177 -14.05 20.44 -12.88
CA LEU A 177 -12.91 21.02 -13.62
C LEU A 177 -12.17 22.12 -12.85
N ALA A 178 -12.89 23.01 -12.18
CA ALA A 178 -12.30 24.07 -11.36
C ALA A 178 -11.39 23.53 -10.23
N LYS A 179 -11.73 22.38 -9.65
CA LYS A 179 -10.94 21.74 -8.60
C LYS A 179 -9.83 20.85 -9.17
N ALA A 180 -10.06 20.27 -10.35
CA ALA A 180 -9.03 19.58 -11.10
C ALA A 180 -7.89 20.54 -11.46
N ALA A 181 -8.23 21.73 -11.99
CA ALA A 181 -7.25 22.75 -12.33
C ALA A 181 -6.38 23.15 -11.14
N GLU A 182 -6.98 23.41 -9.97
CA GLU A 182 -6.23 23.69 -8.74
C GLU A 182 -5.30 22.54 -8.32
N GLY A 183 -5.74 21.29 -8.50
CA GLY A 183 -4.91 20.13 -8.21
C GLY A 183 -3.73 19.99 -9.16
N PHE A 184 -3.94 20.25 -10.45
CA PHE A 184 -2.88 20.26 -11.45
C PHE A 184 -1.87 21.39 -11.20
N ASP A 185 -2.34 22.59 -10.82
CA ASP A 185 -1.46 23.71 -10.41
C ASP A 185 -0.56 23.30 -9.24
N ARG A 186 -1.13 22.72 -8.17
CA ARG A 186 -0.37 22.24 -7.01
C ARG A 186 0.60 21.11 -7.33
N ALA A 187 0.31 20.33 -8.37
CA ALA A 187 1.16 19.24 -8.84
C ALA A 187 2.24 19.72 -9.83
N GLY A 188 2.25 20.99 -10.24
CA GLY A 188 3.15 21.51 -11.27
C GLY A 188 2.85 20.99 -12.69
N MET A 189 1.65 20.45 -12.91
CA MET A 189 1.21 19.92 -14.20
C MET A 189 0.58 21.04 -15.05
N THR A 190 1.42 21.96 -15.53
CA THR A 190 0.99 23.20 -16.21
C THR A 190 0.14 22.96 -17.45
N ALA A 191 0.45 21.92 -18.23
CA ALA A 191 -0.29 21.49 -19.42
C ALA A 191 -1.76 21.14 -19.10
N GLU A 192 -1.95 20.22 -18.15
CA GLU A 192 -3.27 19.78 -17.72
C GLU A 192 -4.02 20.88 -16.97
N ALA A 193 -3.32 21.70 -16.18
CA ALA A 193 -3.89 22.85 -15.49
C ALA A 193 -4.47 23.87 -16.47
N ALA A 194 -3.73 24.24 -17.52
CA ALA A 194 -4.21 25.17 -18.55
C ALA A 194 -5.49 24.66 -19.23
N SER A 195 -5.50 23.38 -19.61
CA SER A 195 -6.68 22.73 -20.20
C SER A 195 -7.87 22.75 -19.23
N ALA A 196 -7.65 22.38 -17.96
CA ALA A 196 -8.72 22.33 -16.96
C ALA A 196 -9.27 23.72 -16.60
N HIS A 197 -8.43 24.76 -16.53
CA HIS A 197 -8.89 26.14 -16.34
C HIS A 197 -9.75 26.59 -17.51
N ALA A 198 -9.32 26.29 -18.75
CA ALA A 198 -10.08 26.61 -19.96
C ALA A 198 -11.47 25.96 -19.97
N GLU A 199 -11.53 24.65 -19.74
CA GLU A 199 -12.79 23.90 -19.71
C GLU A 199 -13.69 24.32 -18.52
N SER A 200 -13.11 24.78 -17.41
CA SER A 200 -13.87 25.31 -16.27
C SER A 200 -14.42 26.73 -16.48
N GLY A 201 -14.08 27.38 -17.61
CA GLY A 201 -14.48 28.75 -17.92
C GLY A 201 -13.67 29.84 -17.21
N ARG A 202 -12.55 29.49 -16.56
CA ARG A 202 -11.64 30.43 -15.88
C ARG A 202 -10.61 30.98 -16.86
N LEU A 203 -11.07 31.84 -17.76
CA LEU A 203 -10.29 32.31 -18.91
C LEU A 203 -8.97 32.98 -18.53
N ASP A 204 -8.98 33.91 -17.57
CA ASP A 204 -7.77 34.66 -17.21
C ASP A 204 -6.66 33.70 -16.74
N ARG A 205 -7.00 32.77 -15.86
CA ARG A 205 -6.08 31.73 -15.40
C ARG A 205 -5.64 30.80 -16.52
N ALA A 206 -6.55 30.40 -17.42
CA ALA A 206 -6.19 29.58 -18.56
C ALA A 206 -5.14 30.29 -19.45
N LEU A 207 -5.34 31.57 -19.76
CA LEU A 207 -4.41 32.37 -20.57
C LEU A 207 -3.03 32.48 -19.92
N ASP A 208 -2.98 32.73 -18.61
CA ASP A 208 -1.74 32.79 -17.85
C ASP A 208 -1.00 31.44 -17.87
N THR A 209 -1.71 30.34 -17.58
CA THR A 209 -1.11 29.01 -17.53
C THR A 209 -0.68 28.51 -18.92
N PHE A 210 -1.44 28.80 -19.98
CA PHE A 210 -1.02 28.50 -21.36
C PHE A 210 0.22 29.31 -21.76
N THR A 211 0.27 30.58 -21.38
CA THR A 211 1.44 31.45 -21.58
C THR A 211 2.68 30.85 -20.92
N GLU A 212 2.56 30.51 -19.63
CA GLU A 212 3.64 29.88 -18.86
C GLU A 212 4.08 28.56 -19.48
N TYR A 213 3.12 27.71 -19.88
CA TYR A 213 3.41 26.46 -20.57
C TYR A 213 4.23 26.69 -21.83
N PHE A 214 3.79 27.59 -22.74
CA PHE A 214 4.50 27.80 -23.99
C PHE A 214 5.85 28.51 -23.84
N ASP A 215 6.07 29.28 -22.77
CA ASP A 215 7.36 29.94 -22.54
C ASP A 215 8.39 28.98 -21.93
N ASN A 216 7.96 28.06 -21.06
CA ASN A 216 8.87 27.24 -20.24
C ASN A 216 8.87 25.74 -20.60
N THR A 217 8.09 25.30 -21.58
CA THR A 217 7.98 23.86 -21.90
C THR A 217 9.18 23.30 -22.65
N GLY A 218 9.75 22.23 -22.09
CA GLY A 218 10.67 21.30 -22.78
C GLY A 218 9.99 20.00 -23.25
N ALA A 219 8.65 19.95 -23.25
CA ALA A 219 7.90 18.75 -23.62
C ALA A 219 8.16 18.35 -25.09
N PRO A 220 7.94 17.08 -25.48
CA PRO A 220 8.04 16.65 -26.87
C PRO A 220 7.12 17.47 -27.80
N LEU A 221 7.54 17.70 -29.05
CA LEU A 221 6.79 18.49 -30.03
C LEU A 221 5.33 18.01 -30.20
N ALA A 222 5.10 16.69 -30.17
CA ALA A 222 3.76 16.12 -30.29
C ALA A 222 2.81 16.55 -29.15
N ASP A 223 3.32 16.71 -27.93
CA ASP A 223 2.50 17.14 -26.79
C ASP A 223 2.29 18.65 -26.79
N GLN A 224 3.31 19.41 -27.23
CA GLN A 224 3.16 20.85 -27.46
C GLN A 224 2.12 21.14 -28.54
N GLU A 225 2.08 20.34 -29.60
CA GLU A 225 1.10 20.45 -30.68
C GLU A 225 -0.32 20.21 -30.16
N LYS A 226 -0.55 19.12 -29.41
CA LYS A 226 -1.86 18.85 -28.78
C LYS A 226 -2.32 20.02 -27.91
N MET A 227 -1.39 20.60 -27.14
CA MET A 227 -1.71 21.75 -26.28
C MET A 227 -1.97 23.01 -27.10
N ALA A 228 -1.24 23.22 -28.20
CA ALA A 228 -1.48 24.30 -29.14
C ALA A 228 -2.86 24.17 -29.81
N ASP A 229 -3.29 22.96 -30.19
CA ASP A 229 -4.63 22.70 -30.72
C ASP A 229 -5.72 23.04 -29.70
N ARG A 230 -5.59 22.59 -28.45
CA ARG A 230 -6.56 22.92 -27.38
C ARG A 230 -6.62 24.42 -27.12
N CYS A 231 -5.47 25.07 -27.00
CA CYS A 231 -5.38 26.52 -26.82
C CYS A 231 -6.05 27.25 -27.99
N TYR A 232 -5.77 26.83 -29.23
CA TYR A 232 -6.36 27.41 -30.43
C TYR A 232 -7.89 27.28 -30.44
N GLN A 233 -8.41 26.09 -30.11
CA GLN A 233 -9.85 25.86 -30.01
C GLN A 233 -10.50 26.80 -28.97
N MET A 234 -9.90 26.95 -27.79
CA MET A 234 -10.38 27.89 -26.77
C MET A 234 -10.38 29.35 -27.27
N LEU A 235 -9.33 29.76 -27.98
CA LEU A 235 -9.19 31.13 -28.52
C LEU A 235 -10.16 31.44 -29.66
N LEU A 236 -10.71 30.41 -30.31
CA LEU A 236 -11.73 30.53 -31.37
C LEU A 236 -13.16 30.36 -30.85
N ASP A 237 -13.34 29.85 -29.63
CA ASP A 237 -14.67 29.60 -29.08
C ASP A 237 -15.47 30.91 -28.98
N PRO A 238 -16.63 31.03 -29.66
CA PRO A 238 -17.49 32.21 -29.60
C PRO A 238 -17.96 32.57 -28.18
N ALA A 239 -18.03 31.60 -27.26
CA ALA A 239 -18.41 31.83 -25.87
C ALA A 239 -17.35 32.61 -25.08
N TYR A 240 -16.09 32.54 -25.53
CA TYR A 240 -14.93 33.07 -24.82
C TYR A 240 -14.25 34.23 -25.56
N ALA A 241 -14.18 34.19 -26.89
CA ALA A 241 -13.47 35.19 -27.69
C ALA A 241 -13.86 36.66 -27.38
N PRO A 242 -15.14 37.03 -27.14
CA PRO A 242 -15.52 38.40 -26.81
C PRO A 242 -15.09 38.86 -25.41
N LYS A 243 -14.80 37.92 -24.50
CA LYS A 243 -14.46 38.20 -23.10
C LYS A 243 -12.95 38.31 -22.87
N MET A 244 -12.15 37.85 -23.82
CA MET A 244 -10.70 37.89 -23.74
C MET A 244 -10.17 39.28 -24.09
N ASP A 245 -9.11 39.70 -23.41
CA ASP A 245 -8.32 40.86 -23.83
C ASP A 245 -7.76 40.61 -25.25
N PRO A 246 -8.04 41.50 -26.23
CA PRO A 246 -7.59 41.32 -27.61
C PRO A 246 -6.07 41.22 -27.75
N GLU A 247 -5.29 41.89 -26.89
CA GLU A 247 -3.83 41.85 -26.96
C GLU A 247 -3.30 40.54 -26.39
N ALA A 248 -3.75 40.12 -25.20
CA ALA A 248 -3.42 38.80 -24.64
C ALA A 248 -3.76 37.66 -25.62
N ARG A 249 -4.93 37.74 -26.29
CA ARG A 249 -5.34 36.78 -27.32
C ARG A 249 -4.35 36.75 -28.49
N ARG A 250 -3.90 37.89 -29.01
CA ARG A 250 -2.92 37.97 -30.10
C ARG A 250 -1.57 37.37 -29.71
N VAL A 251 -1.07 37.71 -28.53
CA VAL A 251 0.20 37.17 -28.00
C VAL A 251 0.14 35.64 -27.93
N LEU A 252 -0.97 35.09 -27.44
CA LEU A 252 -1.13 33.65 -27.33
C LEU A 252 -1.31 32.96 -28.69
N LEU A 253 -2.07 33.55 -29.62
CA LEU A 253 -2.16 33.07 -31.00
C LEU A 253 -0.78 33.02 -31.67
N ALA A 254 0.07 34.03 -31.46
CA ALA A 254 1.43 34.04 -31.99
C ALA A 254 2.27 32.86 -31.46
N ARG A 255 2.17 32.56 -30.15
CA ARG A 255 2.84 31.39 -29.55
C ARG A 255 2.33 30.07 -30.15
N VAL A 256 1.01 29.92 -30.25
CA VAL A 256 0.36 28.74 -30.85
C VAL A 256 0.81 28.55 -32.31
N GLY A 257 0.83 29.62 -33.10
CA GLY A 257 1.29 29.58 -34.50
C GLY A 257 2.73 29.11 -34.64
N ARG A 258 3.63 29.54 -33.74
CA ARG A 258 5.02 29.05 -33.70
C ARG A 258 5.10 27.56 -33.37
N ARG A 259 4.24 27.05 -32.48
CA ARG A 259 4.17 25.61 -32.17
C ARG A 259 3.66 24.79 -33.36
N PHE A 260 2.65 25.27 -34.07
CA PHE A 260 2.20 24.64 -35.31
C PHE A 260 3.29 24.63 -36.39
N LEU A 261 4.05 25.72 -36.54
CA LEU A 261 5.15 25.75 -37.49
C LEU A 261 6.23 24.71 -37.13
N ALA A 262 6.59 24.60 -35.85
CA ALA A 262 7.56 23.63 -35.37
C ALA A 262 7.11 22.17 -35.57
N SER A 263 5.79 21.90 -35.47
CA SER A 263 5.19 20.59 -35.78
C SER A 263 5.08 20.28 -37.28
N GLY A 264 5.47 21.21 -38.17
CA GLY A 264 5.39 21.04 -39.63
C GLY A 264 4.04 21.45 -40.25
N ARG A 265 3.08 21.94 -39.46
CA ARG A 265 1.76 22.44 -39.92
C ARG A 265 1.86 23.87 -40.44
N ALA A 266 2.72 24.09 -41.44
CA ALA A 266 3.08 25.42 -41.94
C ALA A 266 1.88 26.25 -42.45
N ALA A 267 0.93 25.63 -43.17
CA ALA A 267 -0.23 26.35 -43.70
C ALA A 267 -1.13 26.91 -42.58
N LEU A 268 -1.42 26.09 -41.57
CA LEU A 268 -2.19 26.53 -40.40
C LEU A 268 -1.41 27.56 -39.58
N ALA A 269 -0.11 27.34 -39.37
CA ALA A 269 0.75 28.29 -38.66
C ALA A 269 0.73 29.68 -39.31
N ALA A 270 0.78 29.76 -40.64
CA ALA A 270 0.70 31.03 -41.37
C ALA A 270 -0.63 31.76 -41.14
N GLN A 271 -1.75 31.03 -41.17
CA GLN A 271 -3.07 31.58 -40.87
C GLN A 271 -3.16 32.11 -39.43
N VAL A 272 -2.74 31.30 -38.45
CA VAL A 272 -2.77 31.67 -37.03
C VAL A 272 -1.87 32.88 -36.74
N LEU A 273 -0.68 32.94 -37.34
CA LEU A 273 0.23 34.08 -37.20
C LEU A 273 -0.32 35.35 -37.84
N ARG A 274 -1.02 35.24 -38.99
CA ARG A 274 -1.73 36.36 -39.60
C ARG A 274 -2.81 36.89 -38.66
N ASP A 275 -3.61 35.99 -38.08
CA ASP A 275 -4.71 36.36 -37.18
C ASP A 275 -4.18 36.92 -35.83
N ALA A 276 -2.97 36.54 -35.44
CA ALA A 276 -2.22 37.14 -34.33
C ALA A 276 -1.67 38.54 -34.65
N GLY A 277 -1.68 38.96 -35.91
CA GLY A 277 -1.08 40.22 -36.38
C GLY A 277 0.42 40.14 -36.70
N GLU A 278 1.04 38.96 -36.67
CA GLU A 278 2.43 38.73 -37.11
C GLU A 278 2.52 38.59 -38.65
N TYR A 279 1.98 39.59 -39.36
CA TYR A 279 1.79 39.54 -40.81
C TYR A 279 3.07 39.28 -41.61
N ARG A 280 4.23 39.82 -41.18
CA ARG A 280 5.50 39.59 -41.89
C ARG A 280 5.91 38.11 -41.90
N ARG A 281 5.85 37.46 -40.73
CA ARG A 281 6.17 36.04 -40.60
C ARG A 281 5.16 35.15 -41.32
N ALA A 282 3.87 35.50 -41.24
CA ALA A 282 2.83 34.81 -42.01
C ALA A 282 3.11 34.89 -43.52
N ALA A 283 3.50 36.06 -44.04
CA ALA A 283 3.84 36.25 -45.44
C ALA A 283 5.03 35.37 -45.87
N GLU A 284 6.11 35.33 -45.08
CA GLU A 284 7.27 34.47 -45.35
C GLU A 284 6.90 32.99 -45.46
N ILE A 285 6.03 32.50 -44.56
CA ILE A 285 5.56 31.11 -44.60
C ILE A 285 4.68 30.87 -45.83
N PHE A 286 3.76 31.79 -46.17
CA PHE A 286 2.93 31.67 -47.37
C PHE A 286 3.77 31.64 -48.66
N THR A 287 4.83 32.46 -48.76
CA THR A 287 5.76 32.42 -49.89
C THR A 287 6.46 31.07 -50.01
N ARG A 288 6.93 30.50 -48.88
CA ARG A 288 7.54 29.16 -48.86
C ARG A 288 6.56 28.06 -49.28
N LEU A 289 5.27 28.27 -49.06
CA LEU A 289 4.19 27.37 -49.50
C LEU A 289 3.72 27.64 -50.94
N GLY A 290 4.29 28.64 -51.64
CA GLY A 290 3.91 29.03 -53.00
C GLY A 290 2.59 29.81 -53.09
N ASN A 291 2.06 30.33 -51.98
CA ASN A 291 0.83 31.12 -51.97
C ASN A 291 1.12 32.63 -51.98
N ASP A 292 1.58 33.12 -53.13
CA ASP A 292 1.99 34.53 -53.32
C ASP A 292 0.85 35.54 -53.11
N THR A 293 -0.40 35.10 -53.28
CA THR A 293 -1.58 35.96 -53.11
C THR A 293 -1.80 36.32 -51.64
N GLU A 294 -1.81 35.31 -50.76
CA GLU A 294 -1.92 35.52 -49.31
C GLU A 294 -0.66 36.19 -48.74
N ALA A 295 0.53 35.87 -49.28
CA ALA A 295 1.77 36.54 -48.88
C ALA A 295 1.71 38.06 -49.15
N ARG A 296 1.27 38.47 -50.36
CA ARG A 296 1.09 39.90 -50.71
C ARG A 296 0.04 40.58 -49.82
N ARG A 297 -1.08 39.90 -49.53
CA ARG A 297 -2.12 40.42 -48.61
C ARG A 297 -1.55 40.66 -47.20
N CYS A 298 -0.77 39.71 -46.68
CA CYS A 298 -0.11 39.85 -45.38
C CYS A 298 0.89 41.02 -45.38
N MET A 299 1.72 41.16 -46.42
CA MET A 299 2.67 42.28 -46.53
C MET A 299 1.97 43.65 -46.59
N ALA A 300 0.85 43.76 -47.32
CA ALA A 300 0.05 44.98 -47.35
C ALA A 300 -0.55 45.30 -45.96
N ALA A 301 -1.05 44.30 -45.23
CA ALA A 301 -1.54 44.47 -43.87
C ALA A 301 -0.43 44.88 -42.89
N ALA A 302 0.78 44.32 -43.04
CA ALA A 302 1.95 44.68 -42.24
C ALA A 302 2.32 46.17 -42.40
N ALA A 303 2.27 46.69 -43.63
CA ALA A 303 2.56 48.10 -43.91
C ALA A 303 1.55 49.04 -43.24
N ARG A 304 0.25 48.71 -43.30
CA ARG A 304 -0.83 49.49 -42.65
C ARG A 304 -0.73 49.50 -41.13
N HIS A 305 -0.36 48.36 -40.52
CA HIS A 305 -0.18 48.27 -39.08
C HIS A 305 1.08 48.98 -38.58
N GLY A 306 2.14 49.03 -39.38
CA GLY A 306 3.37 49.75 -39.05
C GLY A 306 3.20 51.28 -39.05
N SER A 307 2.35 51.82 -39.93
CA SER A 307 2.09 53.26 -40.01
C SER A 307 1.18 53.81 -38.90
N ALA A 308 0.46 52.95 -38.16
CA ALA A 308 -0.47 53.37 -37.11
C ALA A 308 0.16 53.46 -35.70
N LYS A 309 1.41 53.02 -35.55
CA LYS A 309 2.15 53.02 -34.27
C LYS A 309 3.28 54.06 -34.21
N GLY A 310 3.48 54.86 -35.26
CA GLY A 310 4.44 55.97 -35.32
C GLY A 310 3.71 57.31 -35.28
#